data_AF-A0A5C0DTR6-F1
#
_entry.id   AF-A0A5C0DTR6-F1
#
_cell.length_a   1.000
_cell.length_b   1.000
_cell.length_c   1.000
_cell.angle_alpha   90.00
_cell.angle_beta   90.00
_cell.angle_gamma   90.00
#
_symmetry.space_group_name_H-M   'P 1'
#
loop_
_entity.id
_entity.type
_entity.pdbx_description
1 polymer ?
#
loop_
_entity_poly.entity_id
_entity_poly.type
_entity_poly.pdbx_seq_one_letter_code
_entity_poly.pdbx_strand_id
1 'polypeptide(L)'
;MQESVIYQDILQKGELKGEKIGEQKEAFRFLNRQLNRRFGEISLPIIEKMRLLSTEQLEILGEEFLDFSAISDLVTWLDRQK
;
A
#
# COMPACT_ATOMS: atom_id res chain seq x y z
N MET A 1 34.88 1.06 14.07
CA MET A 1 34.00 0.70 12.93
C MET A 1 32.71 1.52 12.89
N GLN A 2 32.10 1.86 14.05
CA GLN A 2 30.84 2.62 14.09
C GLN A 2 30.94 4.10 13.63
N GLU A 3 32.16 4.64 13.51
CA GLU A 3 32.42 6.02 13.08
C GLU A 3 32.79 6.15 11.59
N SER A 4 32.78 5.04 10.83
CA SER A 4 33.06 5.11 9.39
C SER A 4 31.87 5.75 8.67
N VAL A 5 32.15 6.70 7.76
CA VAL A 5 31.14 7.31 6.87
C VAL A 5 30.34 6.24 6.12
N ILE A 6 30.98 5.14 5.75
CA ILE A 6 30.33 4.01 5.07
C ILE A 6 29.29 3.32 5.97
N TYR A 7 29.59 3.19 7.27
CA TYR A 7 28.66 2.59 8.23
C TYR A 7 27.43 3.48 8.46
N GLN A 8 27.64 4.80 8.57
CA GLN A 8 26.54 5.78 8.69
C GLN A 8 25.63 5.76 7.45
N ASP A 9 26.20 5.68 6.24
CA ASP A 9 25.44 5.60 4.99
C ASP A 9 24.59 4.32 4.90
N ILE A 10 25.13 3.17 5.32
CA ILE A 10 24.37 1.91 5.37
C ILE A 10 23.20 2.01 6.36
N LEU A 11 23.42 2.58 7.54
CA LEU A 11 22.36 2.78 8.52
C LEU A 11 21.26 3.71 7.98
N GLN A 12 21.63 4.86 7.41
CA GLN A 12 20.67 5.80 6.82
C GLN A 12 19.85 5.16 5.71
N LYS A 13 20.50 4.43 4.79
CA LYS A 13 19.78 3.68 3.73
C LYS A 13 18.86 2.61 4.29
N GLY A 14 19.26 1.97 5.39
CA GLY A 14 18.44 0.99 6.11
C GLY A 14 17.18 1.61 6.70
N GLU A 15 17.32 2.74 7.40
CA GLU A 15 16.21 3.50 7.97
C GLU A 15 15.24 3.98 6.90
N LEU A 16 15.73 4.63 5.85
CA LEU A 16 14.91 5.11 4.73
C LEU A 16 14.17 3.96 4.02
N LYS A 17 14.81 2.81 3.85
CA LYS A 17 14.17 1.63 3.27
C LYS A 17 13.11 1.05 4.22
N GLY A 18 13.39 1.02 5.52
CA GLY A 18 12.49 0.55 6.55
C GLY A 18 11.21 1.40 6.63
N GLU A 19 11.37 2.72 6.61
CA GLU A 19 10.28 3.70 6.59
C GLU A 19 9.37 3.48 5.38
N LYS A 20 9.93 3.48 4.17
CA LYS A 20 9.15 3.25 2.93
C LYS A 20 8.39 1.93 2.93
N ILE A 21 9.01 0.84 3.40
CA ILE A 21 8.34 -0.47 3.51
C ILE A 21 7.23 -0.43 4.57
N GLY A 22 7.48 0.27 5.67
CA GLY A 22 6.53 0.44 6.77
C GLY A 22 5.27 1.19 6.33
N GLU A 23 5.45 2.32 5.65
CA GLU A 23 4.38 3.16 5.09
C GLU A 23 3.51 2.36 4.12
N GLN A 24 4.12 1.70 3.12
CA GLN A 24 3.37 0.91 2.14
C GLN A 24 2.57 -0.22 2.82
N LYS A 25 3.19 -0.93 3.78
CA LYS A 25 2.51 -2.00 4.52
C LYS A 25 1.35 -1.48 5.34
N GLU A 26 1.47 -0.31 5.98
CA GLU A 26 0.37 0.23 6.77
C GLU A 26 -0.74 0.77 5.88
N ALA A 27 -0.43 1.50 4.80
CA ALA A 27 -1.42 1.96 3.83
C ALA A 27 -2.24 0.78 3.29
N PHE A 28 -1.57 -0.30 2.86
CA PHE A 28 -2.23 -1.52 2.40
C PHE A 28 -3.09 -2.17 3.49
N ARG A 29 -2.54 -2.37 4.70
CA ARG A 29 -3.29 -3.01 5.81
C ARG A 29 -4.52 -2.21 6.19
N PHE A 30 -4.38 -0.89 6.28
CA PHE A 30 -5.47 0.01 6.60
C PHE A 30 -6.57 -0.08 5.55
N LEU A 31 -6.22 0.08 4.28
CA LEU A 31 -7.15 0.06 3.17
C LEU A 31 -7.84 -1.31 3.03
N ASN A 32 -7.11 -2.41 3.15
CA ASN A 32 -7.69 -3.76 3.14
C ASN A 32 -8.71 -3.95 4.27
N ARG A 33 -8.46 -3.41 5.48
CA ARG A 33 -9.46 -3.44 6.56
C ARG A 33 -10.71 -2.62 6.20
N GLN A 34 -10.55 -1.44 5.58
CA GLN A 34 -11.70 -0.63 5.17
C GLN A 34 -12.53 -1.29 4.08
N LEU A 35 -11.88 -1.87 3.07
CA LEU A 35 -12.54 -2.62 2.01
C LEU A 35 -13.30 -3.82 2.56
N ASN A 36 -12.69 -4.60 3.46
CA ASN A 36 -13.36 -5.72 4.10
C ASN A 36 -14.56 -5.29 4.95
N ARG A 37 -14.49 -4.11 5.59
CA ARG A 37 -15.62 -3.54 6.34
C ARG A 37 -16.78 -3.10 5.43
N ARG A 38 -16.49 -2.53 4.25
CA ARG A 38 -17.52 -2.01 3.34
C ARG A 38 -18.13 -3.09 2.46
N PHE A 39 -17.31 -3.98 1.91
CA PHE A 39 -17.71 -4.94 0.88
C PHE A 39 -17.73 -6.40 1.36
N GLY A 40 -17.35 -6.67 2.61
CA GLY A 40 -17.16 -8.03 3.11
C GLY A 40 -15.84 -8.62 2.65
N GLU A 41 -15.70 -9.95 2.75
CA GLU A 41 -14.45 -10.63 2.43
C GLU A 41 -13.99 -10.37 0.99
N ILE A 42 -12.84 -9.71 0.84
CA ILE A 42 -12.25 -9.41 -0.46
C ILE A 42 -11.51 -10.64 -0.99
N SER A 43 -11.72 -10.96 -2.26
CA SER A 43 -11.10 -12.13 -2.88
C SER A 43 -9.57 -11.98 -3.01
N LEU A 44 -8.86 -13.10 -2.88
CA LEU A 44 -7.39 -13.15 -2.96
C LEU A 44 -6.79 -12.46 -4.21
N PRO A 45 -7.35 -12.60 -5.43
CA PRO A 45 -6.79 -11.93 -6.61
C PRO A 45 -6.79 -10.40 -6.52
N ILE A 46 -7.81 -9.81 -5.87
CA ILE A 46 -7.89 -8.36 -5.65
C ILE A 46 -6.83 -7.93 -4.62
N ILE A 47 -6.71 -8.70 -3.53
CA ILE A 47 -5.71 -8.46 -2.48
C ILE A 47 -4.30 -8.47 -3.07
N GLU A 48 -3.97 -9.46 -3.91
CA GLU A 48 -2.65 -9.55 -4.52
C GLU A 48 -2.36 -8.38 -5.49
N LYS A 49 -3.34 -7.91 -6.27
CA LYS A 49 -3.17 -6.69 -7.07
C LYS A 49 -2.89 -5.47 -6.20
N MET A 50 -3.61 -5.32 -5.10
CA MET A 50 -3.41 -4.21 -4.16
C MET A 50 -2.04 -4.23 -3.49
N ARG A 51 -1.46 -5.42 -3.23
CA ARG A 51 -0.10 -5.53 -2.64
C ARG A 51 0.99 -5.00 -3.56
N LEU A 52 0.74 -4.95 -4.86
CA LEU A 52 1.69 -4.47 -5.87
C LEU A 52 1.67 -2.95 -6.04
N LEU A 53 0.67 -2.27 -5.48
CA LEU A 53 0.53 -0.82 -5.57
C LEU A 53 1.61 -0.09 -4.75
N SER A 54 2.09 1.05 -5.26
CA SER A 54 2.94 1.96 -4.48
C SER A 54 2.15 2.58 -3.31
N THR A 55 2.87 3.17 -2.33
CA THR A 55 2.22 3.92 -1.24
C THR A 55 1.31 5.02 -1.78
N GLU A 56 1.77 5.79 -2.77
CA GLU A 56 0.98 6.85 -3.42
C GLU A 56 -0.29 6.31 -4.08
N GLN A 57 -0.20 5.19 -4.79
CA GLN A 57 -1.38 4.55 -5.39
C GLN A 57 -2.36 4.05 -4.32
N LEU A 58 -1.87 3.54 -3.19
CA LEU A 58 -2.73 3.12 -2.07
C LEU A 58 -3.42 4.31 -1.41
N GLU A 59 -2.75 5.46 -1.29
CA GLU A 59 -3.32 6.69 -0.76
C GLU A 59 -4.42 7.24 -1.70
N ILE A 60 -4.14 7.30 -3.01
CA ILE A 60 -5.14 7.70 -4.02
C ILE A 60 -6.35 6.77 -3.99
N LEU A 61 -6.11 5.45 -3.91
CA LEU A 61 -7.21 4.48 -3.77
C LEU A 61 -8.00 4.72 -2.48
N GLY A 62 -7.36 5.16 -1.39
CA GLY A 62 -8.04 5.51 -0.14
C GLY A 62 -9.01 6.69 -0.29
N GLU A 63 -8.67 7.67 -1.10
CA GLU A 63 -9.54 8.82 -1.43
C GLU A 63 -10.69 8.39 -2.35
N GLU A 64 -10.38 7.77 -3.49
CA GLU A 64 -11.38 7.32 -4.47
C GLU A 64 -12.30 6.23 -3.92
N PHE A 65 -11.81 5.41 -2.99
CA PHE A 65 -12.59 4.38 -2.31
C PHE A 65 -13.86 4.95 -1.68
N LEU A 66 -13.83 6.20 -1.20
CA LEU A 66 -15.00 6.82 -0.57
C LEU A 66 -16.19 6.91 -1.55
N ASP A 67 -15.91 7.13 -2.84
CA ASP A 67 -16.89 7.27 -3.90
C ASP A 67 -17.40 5.92 -4.46
N PHE A 68 -16.79 4.79 -4.10
CA PHE A 68 -17.14 3.49 -4.67
C PHE A 68 -18.52 3.00 -4.19
N SER A 69 -19.41 2.70 -5.12
CA SER A 69 -20.73 2.15 -4.83
C SER A 69 -20.69 0.63 -4.61
N ALA A 70 -19.77 -0.06 -5.29
CA ALA A 70 -19.66 -1.51 -5.30
C ALA A 70 -18.22 -2.00 -5.47
N ILE A 71 -18.01 -3.30 -5.20
CA ILE A 71 -16.71 -3.95 -5.39
C ILE A 71 -16.22 -3.91 -6.85
N SER A 72 -17.13 -3.79 -7.82
CA SER A 72 -16.79 -3.63 -9.24
C SER A 72 -16.05 -2.33 -9.54
N ASP A 73 -16.28 -1.28 -8.74
CA ASP A 73 -15.61 0.02 -8.88
C ASP A 73 -14.12 -0.14 -8.51
N LEU A 74 -13.83 -0.86 -7.42
CA LEU A 74 -12.48 -1.24 -7.02
C LEU A 74 -11.77 -2.06 -8.11
N VAL A 75 -12.43 -3.08 -8.65
CA VAL A 75 -11.85 -3.93 -9.71
C VAL A 75 -11.50 -3.07 -10.94
N THR A 76 -12.43 -2.21 -11.35
CA THR A 76 -12.22 -1.30 -12.47
C THR A 76 -11.06 -0.33 -12.21
N TRP A 77 -10.97 0.20 -10.99
CA TRP A 77 -9.87 1.08 -10.60
C TRP A 77 -8.52 0.36 -10.67
N LEU A 78 -8.41 -0.85 -10.11
CA LEU A 78 -7.19 -1.65 -10.13
C LEU A 78 -6.75 -2.02 -11.54
N ASP A 79 -7.69 -2.27 -12.45
CA ASP A 79 -7.38 -2.59 -13.85
C ASP A 79 -6.86 -1.39 -14.65
N ARG A 80 -7.06 -0.15 -14.15
CA ARG A 80 -6.48 1.08 -14.72
C ARG A 80 -5.05 1.34 -14.26
N GLN A 81 -4.61 0.74 -13.15
CA GLN A 81 -3.27 0.94 -12.56
C GLN A 81 -2.16 0.14 -13.29
N LYS A 82 -2.30 -0.08 -14.60
CA LYS A 82 -1.28 -0.77 -15.41
C LYS A 82 0.02 -0.01 -15.49
#